data_AF-A0A0F2M653-F1
#
_entry.id   AF-A0A0F2M653-F1
#
_cell.length_a   1.000
_cell.length_b   1.000
_cell.length_c   1.000
_cell.angle_alpha   90.00
_cell.angle_beta   90.00
_cell.angle_gamma   90.00
#
_symmetry.space_group_name_H-M   'P 1'
#
loop_
_entity.id
_entity.type
_entity.pdbx_description
1 polymer ?
#
loop_
_entity_poly.entity_id
_entity_poly.type
_entity_poly.pdbx_seq_one_letter_code
_entity_poly.pdbx_strand_id
1 'polypeptide(L)'
;MAPLYLRLRPSLASVLRPAHISRRHLARRRSPYSTTGDAVKAAASTAATTADAINKASSAAESVKATTETAKSATTTAANTAAKTVAKAATTPPPPPPPPPPPPRSGSSSSGSGLRTAVYATAVGATLFAVFLYGTDTRASVHRWIVPPLIRTLWPDAEDAHHIGTEALKVLYRLGLHPRDRTDDIRTNVLEGRAFEYALSNPIGISAGLDKDADIPDALFDLGAAVVEVGGCTPRPQAGNPRPRLFRVPSVAGLVNRYGLNSVGADALAARLRTRLRAFARAHGIREADVLSGAAGVPVGSLRAGKVLAVQMAKNKDTDEHDVAAVAQDYVYCVRRLAPYADVLVVNVSSPNTPGLRDLQAVAPLTHILSAVVDEARTTAAPAGSAAAHTAAIESGLQTLRAWPPRVMVKVSPDEDADAQIDGIVEAVVASGVDGIIVGNTTKRRDGLVPDKLRLRRHEEANLHETGGFSGPAMYDRTLALVARYRQRLDEQTRSEAAGGGPNTERKILFASGGVTNGDQALRLLNAGASVAMLYTGLVYGGAGTVTRVKEEMRALVGSKEAAKA
;
A
#
# COMPACT_ATOMS: atom_id res chain seq x y z
N MET A 1 -20.95 27.59 -15.77
CA MET A 1 -21.76 26.41 -16.13
C MET A 1 -21.08 25.16 -15.56
N ALA A 2 -21.77 24.38 -14.74
CA ALA A 2 -21.25 23.16 -14.10
C ALA A 2 -22.30 22.03 -14.24
N PRO A 3 -21.99 20.76 -13.92
CA PRO A 3 -20.93 19.90 -14.44
C PRO A 3 -21.50 18.53 -14.90
N LEU A 4 -20.70 17.69 -15.55
CA LEU A 4 -21.14 16.33 -15.92
C LEU A 4 -20.02 15.32 -15.69
N TYR A 5 -19.97 14.64 -14.53
CA TYR A 5 -19.35 13.30 -14.37
C TYR A 5 -19.78 12.67 -13.03
N LEU A 6 -20.88 11.92 -13.09
CA LEU A 6 -21.25 10.84 -12.16
C LEU A 6 -22.38 10.07 -12.86
N ARG A 7 -22.05 9.00 -13.59
CA ARG A 7 -23.04 8.06 -14.15
C ARG A 7 -22.94 6.75 -13.38
N LEU A 8 -23.95 6.49 -12.55
CA LEU A 8 -24.22 5.23 -11.87
C LEU A 8 -24.81 4.19 -12.84
N ARG A 9 -24.40 2.91 -12.75
CA ARG A 9 -25.15 1.72 -13.21
C ARG A 9 -24.62 0.40 -12.58
N PRO A 10 -25.40 -0.72 -12.61
CA PRO A 10 -25.53 -1.64 -11.47
C PRO A 10 -24.73 -2.96 -11.51
N SER A 11 -24.36 -3.40 -10.30
CA SER A 11 -24.18 -4.78 -9.75
C SER A 11 -23.89 -5.96 -10.70
N LEU A 12 -22.63 -6.43 -10.67
CA LEU A 12 -22.19 -7.74 -11.15
C LEU A 12 -22.36 -8.81 -10.06
N ALA A 13 -23.39 -9.63 -10.18
CA ALA A 13 -23.51 -10.90 -9.47
C ALA A 13 -23.80 -12.01 -10.48
N SER A 14 -22.78 -12.77 -10.86
CA SER A 14 -22.85 -14.21 -11.17
C SER A 14 -21.58 -14.65 -11.88
N VAL A 15 -21.30 -15.96 -11.77
CA VAL A 15 -20.25 -16.75 -12.45
C VAL A 15 -19.07 -17.09 -11.55
N LEU A 16 -19.25 -18.09 -10.69
CA LEU A 16 -18.19 -19.03 -10.30
C LEU A 16 -18.82 -20.41 -10.03
N ARG A 17 -18.47 -21.42 -10.84
CA ARG A 17 -18.54 -22.86 -10.49
C ARG A 17 -17.16 -23.47 -10.79
N PRO A 18 -16.55 -24.25 -9.87
CA PRO A 18 -15.24 -24.86 -10.10
C PRO A 18 -15.34 -26.32 -10.60
N ALA A 19 -14.39 -26.74 -11.42
CA ALA A 19 -14.16 -28.13 -11.81
C ALA A 19 -12.79 -28.63 -11.27
N HIS A 20 -12.80 -29.86 -10.74
CA HIS A 20 -11.69 -30.58 -10.10
C HIS A 20 -10.79 -31.31 -11.10
N ILE A 21 -9.44 -31.18 -11.02
CA ILE A 21 -8.46 -32.17 -11.52
C ILE A 21 -7.21 -32.26 -10.61
N SER A 22 -6.63 -33.47 -10.59
CA SER A 22 -5.75 -34.15 -9.63
C SER A 22 -4.23 -33.86 -9.71
N ARG A 23 -3.50 -34.20 -8.63
CA ARG A 23 -2.04 -34.01 -8.39
C ARG A 23 -1.23 -35.32 -8.53
N ARG A 24 -0.01 -35.26 -9.10
CA ARG A 24 1.16 -36.15 -8.83
C ARG A 24 2.47 -35.36 -9.08
N HIS A 25 3.29 -35.08 -8.05
CA HIS A 25 4.53 -35.76 -7.54
C HIS A 25 5.86 -35.33 -8.20
N LEU A 26 6.71 -34.59 -7.44
CA LEU A 26 8.10 -34.87 -6.98
C LEU A 26 9.20 -34.69 -8.06
N ALA A 27 10.44 -34.22 -7.83
CA ALA A 27 11.30 -34.17 -6.65
C ALA A 27 12.45 -33.12 -6.81
N ARG A 28 13.11 -32.84 -5.67
CA ARG A 28 14.26 -31.95 -5.42
C ARG A 28 15.56 -32.35 -6.12
N ARG A 29 16.43 -31.36 -6.39
CA ARG A 29 17.90 -31.49 -6.25
C ARG A 29 18.51 -30.21 -5.66
N ARG A 30 19.49 -30.39 -4.76
CA ARG A 30 20.36 -29.39 -4.10
C ARG A 30 21.78 -29.55 -4.64
N SER A 31 22.57 -28.47 -4.68
CA SER A 31 24.03 -28.45 -4.43
C SER A 31 24.57 -27.00 -4.38
N PRO A 32 25.85 -26.73 -4.04
CA PRO A 32 26.24 -25.99 -2.83
C PRO A 32 27.07 -24.72 -3.13
N TYR A 33 27.40 -23.92 -2.11
CA TYR A 33 28.72 -23.33 -1.86
C TYR A 33 28.63 -22.32 -0.70
N SER A 34 29.49 -22.50 0.30
CA SER A 34 29.71 -21.60 1.43
C SER A 34 31.11 -20.99 1.32
N THR A 35 31.28 -19.72 1.72
CA THR A 35 32.04 -19.32 2.93
C THR A 35 32.26 -17.79 2.95
N THR A 36 31.83 -17.13 4.02
CA THR A 36 32.47 -15.94 4.60
C THR A 36 32.16 -15.94 6.11
N GLY A 37 33.15 -16.34 6.92
CA GLY A 37 32.95 -16.88 8.28
C GLY A 37 32.68 -15.89 9.41
N ASP A 38 32.98 -14.60 9.24
CA ASP A 38 32.98 -13.68 10.39
C ASP A 38 31.86 -12.64 10.39
N ALA A 39 31.29 -12.30 9.21
CA ALA A 39 30.01 -11.57 9.14
C ALA A 39 28.80 -12.49 9.47
N VAL A 40 28.94 -13.79 9.20
CA VAL A 40 27.91 -14.80 9.50
C VAL A 40 27.78 -15.05 11.00
N LYS A 41 28.84 -14.93 11.81
CA LYS A 41 28.76 -15.08 13.27
C LYS A 41 28.00 -13.93 13.95
N ALA A 42 28.19 -12.70 13.50
CA ALA A 42 27.45 -11.55 14.02
C ALA A 42 25.97 -11.58 13.60
N ALA A 43 25.68 -11.97 12.35
CA ALA A 43 24.31 -12.15 11.87
C ALA A 43 23.62 -13.38 12.51
N ALA A 44 24.34 -14.46 12.78
CA ALA A 44 23.81 -15.66 13.44
C ALA A 44 23.46 -15.41 14.91
N SER A 45 24.23 -14.59 15.62
CA SER A 45 23.92 -14.20 17.01
C SER A 45 22.62 -13.38 17.10
N THR A 46 22.44 -12.42 16.19
CA THR A 46 21.21 -11.60 16.11
C THR A 46 20.03 -12.41 15.57
N ALA A 47 20.25 -13.30 14.61
CA ALA A 47 19.24 -14.21 14.08
C ALA A 47 18.81 -15.29 15.10
N ALA A 48 19.72 -15.80 15.93
CA ALA A 48 19.40 -16.74 17.00
C ALA A 48 18.56 -16.07 18.09
N THR A 49 18.92 -14.84 18.48
CA THR A 49 18.14 -14.05 19.46
C THR A 49 16.75 -13.70 18.93
N THR A 50 16.64 -13.41 17.63
CA THR A 50 15.37 -13.12 16.96
C THR A 50 14.53 -14.38 16.74
N ALA A 51 15.16 -15.52 16.40
CA ALA A 51 14.51 -16.81 16.26
C ALA A 51 13.98 -17.33 17.61
N ASP A 52 14.71 -17.13 18.71
CA ASP A 52 14.24 -17.46 20.06
C ASP A 52 13.07 -16.59 20.50
N ALA A 53 13.07 -15.30 20.15
CA ALA A 53 11.94 -14.41 20.40
C ALA A 53 10.70 -14.81 19.58
N ILE A 54 10.88 -15.19 18.30
CA ILE A 54 9.81 -15.69 17.43
C ILE A 54 9.30 -17.05 17.92
N ASN A 55 10.17 -17.98 18.31
CA ASN A 55 9.77 -19.29 18.83
C ASN A 55 9.04 -19.15 20.18
N LYS A 56 9.44 -18.21 21.05
CA LYS A 56 8.69 -17.89 22.27
C LYS A 56 7.32 -17.27 21.97
N ALA A 57 7.22 -16.41 20.96
CA ALA A 57 5.93 -15.84 20.55
C ALA A 57 5.01 -16.89 19.87
N SER A 58 5.57 -17.76 19.04
CA SER A 58 4.84 -18.85 18.37
C SER A 58 4.40 -19.93 19.36
N SER A 59 5.23 -20.32 20.32
CA SER A 59 4.84 -21.26 21.39
C SER A 59 3.79 -20.66 22.32
N ALA A 60 3.85 -19.36 22.62
CA ALA A 60 2.80 -18.65 23.32
C ALA A 60 1.48 -18.65 22.51
N ALA A 61 1.53 -18.42 21.20
CA ALA A 61 0.36 -18.45 20.32
C ALA A 61 -0.23 -19.87 20.15
N GLU A 62 0.60 -20.90 20.06
CA GLU A 62 0.18 -22.31 20.03
C GLU A 62 -0.44 -22.74 21.36
N SER A 63 0.09 -22.27 22.49
CA SER A 63 -0.50 -22.52 23.82
C SER A 63 -1.90 -21.91 23.96
N VAL A 64 -2.10 -20.71 23.40
CA VAL A 64 -3.42 -20.05 23.37
C VAL A 64 -4.36 -20.81 22.44
N LYS A 65 -3.88 -21.27 21.27
CA LYS A 65 -4.68 -22.05 20.32
C LYS A 65 -5.08 -23.44 20.89
N ALA A 66 -4.16 -24.14 21.55
CA ALA A 66 -4.41 -25.41 22.21
C ALA A 66 -5.41 -25.28 23.37
N THR A 67 -5.34 -24.18 24.13
CA THR A 67 -6.31 -23.87 25.20
C THR A 67 -7.71 -23.63 24.63
N THR A 68 -7.80 -23.02 23.44
CA THR A 68 -9.05 -22.73 22.74
C THR A 68 -9.67 -23.99 22.11
N GLU A 69 -8.85 -24.94 21.62
CA GLU A 69 -9.31 -26.22 21.07
C GLU A 69 -9.72 -27.22 22.18
N THR A 70 -9.03 -27.21 23.32
CA THR A 70 -9.37 -28.05 24.50
C THR A 70 -10.71 -27.62 25.12
N ALA A 71 -10.99 -26.31 25.15
CA ALA A 71 -12.29 -25.78 25.59
C ALA A 71 -13.46 -26.20 24.65
N LYS A 72 -13.20 -26.32 23.34
CA LYS A 72 -14.18 -26.84 22.37
C LYS A 72 -14.41 -28.35 22.49
N SER A 73 -13.38 -29.14 22.86
CA SER A 73 -13.53 -30.59 23.05
C SER A 73 -14.27 -30.95 24.34
N ALA A 74 -14.03 -30.23 25.44
CA ALA A 74 -14.67 -30.48 26.74
C ALA A 74 -16.21 -30.25 26.70
N THR A 75 -16.66 -29.34 25.84
CA THR A 75 -18.10 -29.03 25.66
C THR A 75 -18.84 -30.14 24.90
N THR A 76 -18.13 -30.96 24.12
CA THR A 76 -18.70 -32.05 23.31
C THR A 76 -18.72 -33.39 24.06
N THR A 77 -17.80 -33.61 25.01
CA THR A 77 -17.73 -34.85 25.82
C THR A 77 -18.75 -34.88 26.96
N ALA A 78 -19.13 -33.72 27.49
CA ALA A 78 -20.15 -33.61 28.55
C ALA A 78 -21.58 -33.95 28.05
N ALA A 79 -21.86 -33.79 26.76
CA ALA A 79 -23.17 -34.07 26.17
C ALA A 79 -23.41 -35.57 25.86
N ASN A 80 -22.36 -36.39 25.75
CA ASN A 80 -22.46 -37.81 25.34
C ASN A 80 -22.34 -38.83 26.49
N THR A 81 -22.07 -38.39 27.72
CA THR A 81 -21.84 -39.31 28.87
C THR A 81 -23.11 -39.54 29.72
N ALA A 82 -24.19 -38.81 29.46
CA ALA A 82 -25.44 -38.90 30.24
C ALA A 82 -26.44 -39.98 29.75
N ALA A 83 -26.10 -40.79 28.75
CA ALA A 83 -27.06 -41.71 28.10
C ALA A 83 -26.74 -43.22 28.18
N LYS A 84 -25.71 -43.67 28.93
CA LYS A 84 -25.33 -45.09 28.96
C LYS A 84 -24.77 -45.56 30.31
N THR A 85 -25.63 -45.83 31.29
CA THR A 85 -25.43 -46.90 32.29
C THR A 85 -26.61 -46.94 33.26
N VAL A 86 -27.53 -47.90 33.11
CA VAL A 86 -28.05 -48.76 34.20
C VAL A 86 -28.79 -49.94 33.55
N ALA A 87 -28.15 -51.12 33.46
CA ALA A 87 -28.82 -52.42 33.35
C ALA A 87 -27.85 -53.54 33.73
N LYS A 88 -28.35 -54.51 34.52
CA LYS A 88 -27.73 -55.77 35.02
C LYS A 88 -26.67 -55.62 36.14
N ALA A 89 -26.63 -56.45 37.19
CA ALA A 89 -27.34 -57.68 37.51
C ALA A 89 -27.34 -57.93 39.04
N ALA A 90 -28.28 -58.77 39.47
CA ALA A 90 -28.48 -59.25 40.83
C ALA A 90 -27.62 -60.48 41.17
N THR A 91 -27.38 -60.68 42.48
CA THR A 91 -27.52 -61.91 43.31
C THR A 91 -26.36 -62.14 44.28
N THR A 92 -26.58 -61.84 45.58
CA THR A 92 -26.19 -62.60 46.79
C THR A 92 -26.61 -61.84 48.08
N PRO A 93 -26.86 -62.52 49.22
CA PRO A 93 -27.75 -62.05 50.30
C PRO A 93 -27.10 -61.10 51.34
N PRO A 94 -27.89 -60.38 52.17
CA PRO A 94 -27.46 -59.12 52.76
C PRO A 94 -26.74 -59.29 54.11
N PRO A 95 -25.68 -58.49 54.38
CA PRO A 95 -25.18 -58.27 55.73
C PRO A 95 -26.05 -57.24 56.49
N PRO A 96 -26.02 -57.23 57.84
CA PRO A 96 -26.90 -56.41 58.68
C PRO A 96 -26.70 -54.90 58.45
N PRO A 97 -27.75 -54.08 58.68
CA PRO A 97 -27.74 -52.68 58.29
C PRO A 97 -26.66 -51.88 59.03
N PRO A 98 -25.82 -51.11 58.32
CA PRO A 98 -24.92 -50.16 58.94
C PRO A 98 -25.70 -49.02 59.61
N PRO A 99 -25.11 -48.34 60.62
CA PRO A 99 -25.76 -47.23 61.31
C PRO A 99 -26.16 -46.12 60.34
N PRO A 100 -27.24 -45.36 60.64
CA PRO A 100 -27.75 -44.34 59.73
C PRO A 100 -26.61 -43.36 59.37
N PRO A 101 -26.43 -43.05 58.08
CA PRO A 101 -25.40 -42.11 57.67
C PRO A 101 -25.66 -40.76 58.34
N PRO A 102 -24.59 -40.03 58.73
CA PRO A 102 -24.75 -38.67 59.20
C PRO A 102 -25.53 -37.88 58.15
N PRO A 103 -26.40 -36.92 58.55
CA PRO A 103 -27.17 -36.14 57.59
C PRO A 103 -26.21 -35.57 56.55
N PRO A 104 -26.57 -35.60 55.25
CA PRO A 104 -25.71 -35.09 54.21
C PRO A 104 -25.34 -33.67 54.60
N ARG A 105 -24.03 -33.42 54.80
CA ARG A 105 -23.54 -32.05 54.89
C ARG A 105 -24.03 -31.39 53.62
N SER A 106 -24.94 -30.42 53.77
CA SER A 106 -25.39 -29.56 52.70
C SER A 106 -24.18 -28.73 52.26
N GLY A 107 -23.29 -29.34 51.49
CA GLY A 107 -22.37 -28.61 50.65
C GLY A 107 -23.26 -27.88 49.67
N SER A 108 -23.58 -26.64 49.98
CA SER A 108 -24.14 -25.71 49.01
C SER A 108 -23.13 -25.65 47.87
N SER A 109 -23.31 -26.45 46.83
CA SER A 109 -22.62 -26.22 45.57
C SER A 109 -23.07 -24.84 45.13
N SER A 110 -22.20 -23.84 45.32
CA SER A 110 -22.52 -22.46 45.03
C SER A 110 -22.78 -22.35 43.53
N SER A 111 -24.04 -22.45 43.11
CA SER A 111 -24.48 -22.21 41.72
C SER A 111 -24.05 -20.82 41.24
N GLY A 112 -23.69 -19.92 42.17
CA GLY A 112 -23.12 -18.61 41.90
C GLY A 112 -21.66 -18.60 41.38
N SER A 113 -20.84 -19.64 41.57
CA SER A 113 -19.43 -19.59 41.13
C SER A 113 -19.28 -19.78 39.61
N GLY A 114 -20.06 -20.69 39.03
CA GLY A 114 -20.12 -20.91 37.58
C GLY A 114 -20.72 -19.71 36.83
N LEU A 115 -21.81 -19.15 37.37
CA LEU A 115 -22.42 -17.94 36.81
C LEU A 115 -21.46 -16.74 36.89
N ARG A 116 -20.79 -16.52 38.03
CA ARG A 116 -19.77 -15.46 38.17
C ARG A 116 -18.62 -15.66 37.19
N THR A 117 -18.10 -16.87 37.04
CA THR A 117 -17.01 -17.18 36.10
C THR A 117 -17.43 -16.90 34.66
N ALA A 118 -18.66 -17.29 34.27
CA ALA A 118 -19.21 -16.99 32.96
C ALA A 118 -19.34 -15.47 32.74
N VAL A 119 -19.89 -14.73 33.71
CA VAL A 119 -20.00 -13.27 33.65
C VAL A 119 -18.63 -12.61 33.49
N TYR A 120 -17.61 -13.02 34.27
CA TYR A 120 -16.26 -12.48 34.16
C TYR A 120 -15.60 -12.82 32.81
N ALA A 121 -15.72 -14.07 32.34
CA ALA A 121 -15.17 -14.49 31.06
C ALA A 121 -15.81 -13.71 29.89
N THR A 122 -17.13 -13.52 29.92
CA THR A 122 -17.84 -12.71 28.94
C THR A 122 -17.42 -11.25 29.00
N ALA A 123 -17.28 -10.66 30.20
CA ALA A 123 -16.82 -9.28 30.35
C ALA A 123 -15.40 -9.07 29.81
N VAL A 124 -14.48 -10.00 30.11
CA VAL A 124 -13.11 -9.97 29.57
C VAL A 124 -13.13 -10.12 28.05
N GLY A 125 -13.88 -11.08 27.51
CA GLY A 125 -14.00 -11.29 26.06
C GLY A 125 -14.58 -10.06 25.34
N ALA A 126 -15.65 -9.48 25.87
CA ALA A 126 -16.26 -8.26 25.34
C ALA A 126 -15.30 -7.06 25.38
N THR A 127 -14.54 -6.93 26.48
CA THR A 127 -13.55 -5.86 26.63
C THR A 127 -12.41 -6.01 25.62
N LEU A 128 -11.83 -7.21 25.50
CA LEU A 128 -10.77 -7.49 24.53
C LEU A 128 -11.25 -7.25 23.10
N PHE A 129 -12.48 -7.65 22.79
CA PHE A 129 -13.08 -7.41 21.48
C PHE A 129 -13.31 -5.91 21.21
N ALA A 130 -13.80 -5.15 22.19
CA ALA A 130 -13.96 -3.71 22.07
C ALA A 130 -12.61 -2.99 21.88
N VAL A 131 -11.58 -3.39 22.62
CA VAL A 131 -10.21 -2.88 22.46
C VAL A 131 -9.65 -3.22 21.08
N PHE A 132 -9.87 -4.44 20.60
CA PHE A 132 -9.48 -4.83 19.24
C PHE A 132 -10.19 -3.98 18.19
N LEU A 133 -11.51 -3.80 18.30
CA LEU A 133 -12.27 -2.99 17.36
C LEU A 133 -11.77 -1.55 17.35
N TYR A 134 -11.62 -0.93 18.52
CA TYR A 134 -11.11 0.43 18.65
C TYR A 134 -9.68 0.55 18.11
N GLY A 135 -8.75 -0.29 18.59
CA GLY A 135 -7.33 -0.21 18.25
C GLY A 135 -6.99 -0.59 16.80
N THR A 136 -7.91 -1.25 16.10
CA THR A 136 -7.76 -1.54 14.66
C THR A 136 -8.62 -0.64 13.79
N ASP A 137 -9.43 0.27 14.32
CA ASP A 137 -10.21 1.23 13.52
C ASP A 137 -9.42 2.51 13.32
N THR A 138 -9.15 2.86 12.06
CA THR A 138 -8.38 4.05 11.70
C THR A 138 -8.97 5.36 12.25
N ARG A 139 -10.26 5.40 12.59
CA ARG A 139 -10.91 6.57 13.22
C ARG A 139 -10.54 6.76 14.68
N ALA A 140 -9.97 5.75 15.33
CA ALA A 140 -9.57 5.85 16.73
C ALA A 140 -8.54 6.96 16.93
N SER A 141 -8.81 7.83 17.91
CA SER A 141 -8.00 9.02 18.21
C SER A 141 -6.54 8.68 18.54
N VAL A 142 -6.28 7.48 19.08
CA VAL A 142 -4.94 6.95 19.37
C VAL A 142 -4.01 7.01 18.14
N HIS A 143 -4.53 6.74 16.94
CA HIS A 143 -3.72 6.69 15.72
C HIS A 143 -3.23 8.05 15.26
N ARG A 144 -3.88 9.15 15.70
CA ARG A 144 -3.50 10.53 15.36
C ARG A 144 -2.74 11.21 16.49
N TRP A 145 -3.25 11.08 17.71
CA TRP A 145 -2.82 11.92 18.82
C TRP A 145 -1.81 11.25 19.76
N ILE A 146 -1.69 9.93 19.71
CA ILE A 146 -0.78 9.17 20.59
C ILE A 146 0.35 8.57 19.77
N VAL A 147 0.03 7.77 18.75
CA VAL A 147 1.04 6.99 18.01
C VAL A 147 2.10 7.87 17.32
N PRO A 148 1.76 8.91 16.52
CA PRO A 148 2.78 9.70 15.84
C PRO A 148 3.66 10.53 16.79
N PRO A 149 3.15 11.20 17.84
CA PRO A 149 4.00 11.81 18.86
C PRO A 149 4.90 10.79 19.56
N LEU A 150 4.35 9.65 19.99
CA LEU A 150 5.11 8.61 20.70
C LEU A 150 6.29 8.08 19.87
N ILE A 151 6.04 7.72 18.59
CA ILE A 151 7.11 7.26 17.70
C ILE A 151 8.18 8.35 17.53
N ARG A 152 7.79 9.62 17.37
CA ARG A 152 8.75 10.74 17.24
C ARG A 152 9.58 10.98 18.50
N THR A 153 9.01 10.74 19.68
CA THR A 153 9.70 10.87 20.96
C THR A 153 10.65 9.69 21.21
N LEU A 154 10.22 8.46 20.92
CA LEU A 154 11.04 7.26 21.11
C LEU A 154 12.13 7.10 20.05
N TRP A 155 11.90 7.57 18.82
CA TRP A 155 12.86 7.58 17.72
C TRP A 155 13.07 9.01 17.19
N PRO A 156 14.01 9.77 17.79
CA PRO A 156 14.30 11.14 17.41
C PRO A 156 14.86 11.30 15.99
N ASP A 157 15.55 10.29 15.45
CA ASP A 157 15.90 10.24 14.03
C ASP A 157 14.66 9.94 13.18
N ALA A 158 14.49 10.68 12.09
CA ALA A 158 13.27 10.59 11.31
C ALA A 158 13.22 9.37 10.38
N GLU A 159 14.38 8.88 9.93
CA GLU A 159 14.46 7.68 9.12
C GLU A 159 14.24 6.42 9.97
N ASP A 160 14.82 6.35 11.18
CA ASP A 160 14.56 5.25 12.12
C ASP A 160 13.09 5.19 12.53
N ALA A 161 12.48 6.35 12.84
CA ALA A 161 11.05 6.43 13.13
C ALA A 161 10.18 5.91 11.98
N HIS A 162 10.58 6.19 10.73
CA HIS A 162 9.90 5.68 9.55
C HIS A 162 10.03 4.16 9.43
N HIS A 163 11.23 3.61 9.57
CA HIS A 163 11.47 2.16 9.52
C HIS A 163 10.73 1.41 10.62
N ILE A 164 10.73 1.93 11.85
CA ILE A 164 9.99 1.31 12.96
C ILE A 164 8.48 1.39 12.73
N GLY A 165 7.98 2.51 12.20
CA GLY A 165 6.56 2.65 11.86
C GLY A 165 6.11 1.66 10.79
N THR A 166 6.90 1.48 9.72
CA THR A 166 6.59 0.54 8.63
C THR A 166 6.70 -0.91 9.10
N GLU A 167 7.74 -1.27 9.86
CA GLU A 167 7.89 -2.62 10.43
C GLU A 167 6.79 -2.94 11.46
N ALA A 168 6.41 -1.99 12.31
CA ALA A 168 5.27 -2.17 13.22
C ALA A 168 3.98 -2.44 12.45
N LEU A 169 3.69 -1.66 11.40
CA LEU A 169 2.51 -1.85 10.56
C LEU A 169 2.53 -3.21 9.85
N LYS A 170 3.69 -3.65 9.36
CA LYS A 170 3.91 -4.96 8.73
C LYS A 170 3.65 -6.12 9.70
N VAL A 171 4.17 -6.05 10.92
CA VAL A 171 3.94 -7.05 11.97
C VAL A 171 2.46 -7.09 12.35
N LEU A 172 1.86 -5.94 12.63
CA LEU A 172 0.44 -5.84 12.96
C LEU A 172 -0.44 -6.40 11.83
N TYR A 173 -0.09 -6.14 10.56
CA TYR A 173 -0.82 -6.67 9.41
C TYR A 173 -0.79 -8.20 9.36
N ARG A 174 0.39 -8.81 9.55
CA ARG A 174 0.55 -10.28 9.59
C ARG A 174 -0.22 -10.93 10.73
N LEU A 175 -0.38 -10.22 11.86
CA LEU A 175 -1.13 -10.69 13.02
C LEU A 175 -2.64 -10.38 12.92
N GLY A 176 -3.11 -9.65 11.90
CA GLY A 176 -4.49 -9.20 11.81
C GLY A 176 -4.86 -8.14 12.85
N LEU A 177 -3.88 -7.41 13.39
CA LEU A 177 -4.03 -6.35 14.41
C LEU A 177 -3.72 -4.94 13.87
N HIS A 178 -3.57 -4.79 12.56
CA HIS A 178 -3.30 -3.48 11.95
C HIS A 178 -4.50 -2.53 12.00
N PRO A 179 -4.25 -1.21 12.05
CA PRO A 179 -5.28 -0.22 11.76
C PRO A 179 -5.83 -0.43 10.35
N ARG A 180 -7.16 -0.42 10.22
CA ARG A 180 -7.86 -0.53 8.95
C ARG A 180 -9.10 0.34 8.90
N ASP A 181 -9.33 0.91 7.74
CA ASP A 181 -10.51 1.68 7.41
C ASP A 181 -11.73 0.76 7.31
N ARG A 182 -12.86 1.25 7.82
CA ARG A 182 -14.15 0.56 7.82
C ARG A 182 -15.27 1.45 7.26
N THR A 183 -14.92 2.50 6.54
CA THR A 183 -15.87 3.54 6.10
C THR A 183 -16.30 3.40 4.65
N ASP A 184 -15.67 2.51 3.88
CA ASP A 184 -16.04 2.26 2.49
C ASP A 184 -17.24 1.29 2.43
N ASP A 185 -18.47 1.83 2.41
CA ASP A 185 -19.69 1.09 2.07
C ASP A 185 -20.03 1.29 0.58
N ILE A 186 -20.01 0.19 -0.17
CA ILE A 186 -20.34 0.13 -1.60
C ILE A 186 -21.72 0.73 -1.90
N ARG A 187 -22.66 0.66 -0.95
CA ARG A 187 -24.04 1.16 -1.15
C ARG A 187 -24.15 2.68 -1.10
N THR A 188 -23.18 3.36 -0.48
CA THR A 188 -23.22 4.81 -0.22
C THR A 188 -21.97 5.52 -0.72
N ASN A 189 -21.22 4.91 -1.63
CA ASN A 189 -19.89 5.40 -1.99
C ASN A 189 -19.92 6.56 -2.99
N VAL A 190 -20.17 7.77 -2.49
CA VAL A 190 -20.16 9.01 -3.29
C VAL A 190 -18.77 9.46 -3.75
N LEU A 191 -17.71 8.78 -3.30
CA LEU A 191 -16.33 9.11 -3.65
C LEU A 191 -15.78 8.24 -4.79
N GLU A 192 -16.59 7.40 -5.43
CA GLU A 192 -16.11 6.59 -6.55
C GLU A 192 -15.49 7.43 -7.65
N GLY A 193 -14.35 6.98 -8.15
CA GLY A 193 -13.59 7.64 -9.19
C GLY A 193 -13.14 6.67 -10.27
N ARG A 194 -12.42 7.18 -11.25
CA ARG A 194 -11.81 6.36 -12.31
C ARG A 194 -10.41 6.88 -12.62
N ALA A 195 -9.48 5.95 -12.79
CA ALA A 195 -8.17 6.22 -13.37
C ALA A 195 -7.90 5.14 -14.42
N PHE A 196 -7.68 5.54 -15.68
CA PHE A 196 -7.58 4.63 -16.80
C PHE A 196 -8.84 3.74 -16.94
N GLU A 197 -8.68 2.43 -17.08
CA GLU A 197 -9.73 1.42 -17.02
C GLU A 197 -10.19 1.08 -15.59
N TYR A 198 -9.46 1.52 -14.56
CA TYR A 198 -9.71 1.10 -13.19
C TYR A 198 -10.79 1.95 -12.53
N ALA A 199 -11.87 1.30 -12.09
CA ALA A 199 -12.79 1.88 -11.12
C ALA A 199 -12.06 2.00 -9.76
N LEU A 200 -12.09 3.19 -9.17
CA LEU A 200 -11.46 3.47 -7.87
C LEU A 200 -12.53 3.62 -6.80
N SER A 201 -12.31 2.92 -5.68
CA SER A 201 -13.17 3.03 -4.48
C SER A 201 -13.18 4.43 -3.88
N ASN A 202 -12.15 5.23 -4.10
CA ASN A 202 -12.07 6.64 -3.73
C ASN A 202 -10.93 7.31 -4.52
N PRO A 203 -10.83 8.65 -4.57
CA PRO A 203 -9.81 9.34 -5.35
C PRO A 203 -8.56 9.66 -4.50
N ILE A 204 -8.30 8.92 -3.42
CA ILE A 204 -7.18 9.16 -2.52
C ILE A 204 -6.07 8.14 -2.76
N GLY A 205 -4.85 8.65 -2.89
CA GLY A 205 -3.64 7.85 -3.04
C GLY A 205 -2.64 8.02 -1.89
N ILE A 206 -1.75 7.06 -1.72
CA ILE A 206 -0.52 7.19 -0.92
C ILE A 206 0.65 7.22 -1.90
N SER A 207 1.48 8.26 -1.82
CA SER A 207 2.58 8.48 -2.76
C SER A 207 3.83 7.65 -2.45
N ALA A 208 4.68 7.47 -3.47
CA ALA A 208 5.97 6.79 -3.38
C ALA A 208 6.86 7.34 -2.27
N GLY A 209 7.78 6.49 -1.82
CA GLY A 209 8.77 6.78 -0.79
C GLY A 209 8.37 6.32 0.61
N LEU A 210 7.07 6.11 0.89
CA LEU A 210 6.59 5.55 2.16
C LEU A 210 6.86 4.04 2.23
N ASP A 211 6.61 3.32 1.14
CA ASP A 211 6.98 1.91 0.98
C ASP A 211 7.87 1.77 -0.25
N LYS A 212 9.17 2.00 -0.06
CA LYS A 212 10.18 1.95 -1.14
C LYS A 212 10.41 0.54 -1.67
N ASP A 213 9.98 -0.45 -0.89
CA ASP A 213 10.46 -1.81 -0.93
C ASP A 213 9.35 -2.82 -1.27
N ALA A 214 8.11 -2.32 -1.41
CA ALA A 214 6.88 -3.08 -1.60
C ALA A 214 6.59 -4.10 -0.47
N ASP A 215 6.91 -3.71 0.76
CA ASP A 215 6.81 -4.57 1.94
C ASP A 215 5.44 -4.51 2.62
N ILE A 216 4.71 -3.40 2.47
CA ILE A 216 3.43 -3.15 3.15
C ILE A 216 2.30 -2.62 2.25
N PRO A 217 2.24 -2.90 0.93
CA PRO A 217 1.21 -2.31 0.06
C PRO A 217 -0.21 -2.64 0.52
N ASP A 218 -0.43 -3.87 0.99
CA ASP A 218 -1.73 -4.31 1.52
C ASP A 218 -2.16 -3.59 2.79
N ALA A 219 -1.21 -3.32 3.69
CA ALA A 219 -1.51 -2.56 4.90
C ALA A 219 -1.85 -1.11 4.56
N LEU A 220 -1.17 -0.53 3.56
CA LEU A 220 -1.47 0.81 3.05
C LEU A 220 -2.85 0.89 2.36
N PHE A 221 -3.25 -0.13 1.60
CA PHE A 221 -4.61 -0.23 1.08
C PHE A 221 -5.65 -0.33 2.20
N ASP A 222 -5.34 -1.07 3.26
CA ASP A 222 -6.22 -1.22 4.43
C ASP A 222 -6.36 0.07 5.24
N LEU A 223 -5.41 1.02 5.15
CA LEU A 223 -5.61 2.38 5.68
C LEU A 223 -6.69 3.17 4.92
N GLY A 224 -7.19 2.65 3.80
CA GLY A 224 -8.37 3.17 3.09
C GLY A 224 -8.08 3.82 1.74
N ALA A 225 -6.81 3.93 1.32
CA ALA A 225 -6.44 4.53 0.04
C ALA A 225 -6.87 3.64 -1.13
N ALA A 226 -7.23 4.23 -2.27
CA ALA A 226 -7.51 3.48 -3.49
C ALA A 226 -6.25 3.27 -4.34
N VAL A 227 -5.32 4.22 -4.28
CA VAL A 227 -4.03 4.12 -5.00
C VAL A 227 -2.90 4.01 -3.98
N VAL A 228 -2.00 3.05 -4.17
CA VAL A 228 -0.74 2.97 -3.42
C VAL A 228 0.39 2.99 -4.43
N GLU A 229 1.31 3.93 -4.27
CA GLU A 229 2.53 4.04 -5.08
C GLU A 229 3.72 3.55 -4.23
N VAL A 230 4.33 2.42 -4.63
CA VAL A 230 5.54 1.88 -4.00
C VAL A 230 6.78 2.31 -4.79
N GLY A 231 7.95 2.24 -4.16
CA GLY A 231 9.22 2.41 -4.85
C GLY A 231 9.79 3.83 -4.81
N GLY A 232 10.35 4.23 -5.95
CA GLY A 232 11.69 4.81 -6.05
C GLY A 232 12.72 3.72 -6.38
N CYS A 233 12.31 2.69 -7.12
CA CYS A 233 13.09 1.50 -7.42
C CYS A 233 14.13 1.76 -8.50
N THR A 234 15.37 1.35 -8.27
CA THR A 234 16.44 1.40 -9.27
C THR A 234 16.69 0.00 -9.84
N PRO A 235 17.38 -0.14 -10.99
CA PRO A 235 17.72 -1.45 -11.55
C PRO A 235 18.52 -2.30 -10.56
N ARG A 236 19.67 -1.76 -10.14
CA ARG A 236 20.57 -2.38 -9.16
C ARG A 236 20.30 -1.83 -7.76
N PRO A 237 20.56 -2.61 -6.70
CA PRO A 237 20.50 -2.11 -5.33
C PRO A 237 21.44 -0.93 -5.11
N GLN A 238 21.02 0.06 -4.32
CA GLN A 238 21.88 1.15 -3.89
C GLN A 238 21.46 1.66 -2.51
N ALA A 239 22.44 2.04 -1.69
CA ALA A 239 22.20 2.48 -0.31
C ALA A 239 21.54 3.87 -0.21
N GLY A 240 21.62 4.68 -1.27
CA GLY A 240 21.26 6.11 -1.27
C GLY A 240 22.36 7.01 -0.70
N ASN A 241 22.03 8.25 -0.37
CA ASN A 241 22.97 9.20 0.23
C ASN A 241 23.24 8.88 1.72
N PRO A 242 24.37 9.33 2.30
CA PRO A 242 24.69 9.10 3.71
C PRO A 242 23.62 9.63 4.68
N ARG A 243 23.48 8.97 5.83
CA ARG A 243 22.61 9.41 6.94
C ARG A 243 23.33 10.47 7.81
N PRO A 244 22.60 11.38 8.47
CA PRO A 244 21.15 11.58 8.43
C PRO A 244 20.69 12.24 7.12
N ARG A 245 19.49 11.85 6.66
CA ARG A 245 18.95 12.24 5.35
C ARG A 245 17.44 12.44 5.31
N LEU A 246 16.79 12.39 6.46
CA LEU A 246 15.39 12.78 6.64
C LEU A 246 15.32 13.66 7.90
N PHE A 247 14.74 14.85 7.75
CA PHE A 247 14.69 15.87 8.78
C PHE A 247 13.26 16.33 8.95
N ARG A 248 12.82 16.48 10.20
CA ARG A 248 11.50 16.99 10.54
C ARG A 248 11.56 18.48 10.82
N VAL A 249 10.55 19.21 10.35
CA VAL A 249 10.28 20.61 10.72
C VAL A 249 8.87 20.66 11.33
N PRO A 250 8.69 20.22 12.59
CA PRO A 250 7.36 19.98 13.16
C PRO A 250 6.46 21.22 13.21
N SER A 251 7.01 22.43 13.40
CA SER A 251 6.20 23.66 13.51
C SER A 251 5.41 23.97 12.25
N VAL A 252 5.84 23.46 11.08
CA VAL A 252 5.12 23.58 9.80
C VAL A 252 4.64 22.22 9.27
N ALA A 253 4.69 21.18 10.09
CA ALA A 253 4.46 19.79 9.68
C ALA A 253 5.24 19.42 8.39
N GLY A 254 6.48 19.89 8.30
CA GLY A 254 7.34 19.73 7.14
C GLY A 254 8.34 18.58 7.29
N LEU A 255 8.84 18.08 6.16
CA LEU A 255 9.96 17.16 6.05
C LEU A 255 10.93 17.66 5.00
N VAL A 256 12.23 17.65 5.31
CA VAL A 256 13.30 17.79 4.31
C VAL A 256 13.98 16.44 4.18
N ASN A 257 14.19 15.96 2.95
CA ASN A 257 14.86 14.69 2.73
C ASN A 257 15.85 14.74 1.58
N ARG A 258 16.94 13.97 1.73
CA ARG A 258 17.98 13.77 0.72
C ARG A 258 18.32 12.30 0.54
N TYR A 259 17.30 11.43 0.48
CA TYR A 259 17.50 9.98 0.42
C TYR A 259 18.43 9.51 -0.72
N GLY A 260 18.33 10.11 -1.91
CA GLY A 260 19.12 9.70 -3.07
C GLY A 260 18.75 8.32 -3.61
N LEU A 261 17.44 8.03 -3.68
CA LEU A 261 16.90 6.77 -4.24
C LEU A 261 17.51 5.51 -3.60
N ASN A 262 17.53 5.39 -2.27
CA ASN A 262 17.87 4.12 -1.63
C ASN A 262 16.87 3.04 -2.05
N SER A 263 17.37 1.91 -2.57
CA SER A 263 16.55 0.85 -3.17
C SER A 263 17.22 -0.51 -3.04
N VAL A 264 16.39 -1.55 -2.86
CA VAL A 264 16.82 -2.96 -2.91
C VAL A 264 17.03 -3.50 -4.33
N GLY A 265 16.78 -2.70 -5.37
CA GLY A 265 16.88 -3.11 -6.76
C GLY A 265 15.60 -3.76 -7.31
N ALA A 266 15.44 -3.74 -8.63
CA ALA A 266 14.23 -4.18 -9.32
C ALA A 266 13.96 -5.67 -9.17
N ASP A 267 15.00 -6.51 -9.14
CA ASP A 267 14.85 -7.96 -8.98
C ASP A 267 14.30 -8.34 -7.59
N ALA A 268 14.78 -7.69 -6.53
CA ALA A 268 14.32 -7.94 -5.16
C ALA A 268 12.87 -7.46 -4.96
N LEU A 269 12.55 -6.28 -5.49
CA LEU A 269 11.18 -5.73 -5.42
C LEU A 269 10.20 -6.60 -6.23
N ALA A 270 10.59 -7.07 -7.42
CA ALA A 270 9.81 -8.03 -8.21
C ALA A 270 9.57 -9.35 -7.45
N ALA A 271 10.59 -9.88 -6.77
CA ALA A 271 10.45 -11.11 -5.98
C ALA A 271 9.44 -10.96 -4.82
N ARG A 272 9.41 -9.78 -4.17
CA ARG A 272 8.44 -9.47 -3.12
C ARG A 272 7.02 -9.36 -3.67
N LEU A 273 6.83 -8.61 -4.76
CA LEU A 273 5.53 -8.48 -5.42
C LEU A 273 5.02 -9.84 -5.94
N ARG A 274 5.89 -10.68 -6.50
CA ARG A 274 5.56 -12.05 -6.89
C ARG A 274 5.12 -12.90 -5.70
N THR A 275 5.81 -12.78 -4.56
CA THR A 275 5.45 -13.51 -3.33
C THR A 275 4.08 -13.10 -2.83
N ARG A 276 3.77 -11.80 -2.89
CA ARG A 276 2.45 -11.26 -2.58
C ARG A 276 1.37 -11.81 -3.52
N LEU A 277 1.60 -11.78 -4.83
CA LEU A 277 0.68 -12.34 -5.83
C LEU A 277 0.43 -13.84 -5.60
N ARG A 278 1.48 -14.63 -5.33
CA ARG A 278 1.36 -16.07 -5.01
C ARG A 278 0.58 -16.32 -3.72
N ALA A 279 0.74 -15.47 -2.71
CA ALA A 279 -0.03 -15.57 -1.49
C ALA A 279 -1.53 -15.35 -1.76
N PHE A 280 -1.87 -14.32 -2.55
CA PHE A 280 -3.24 -14.07 -3.01
C PHE A 280 -3.81 -15.26 -3.80
N ALA A 281 -3.06 -15.77 -4.78
CA ALA A 281 -3.50 -16.89 -5.60
C ALA A 281 -3.81 -18.13 -4.75
N ARG A 282 -2.94 -18.46 -3.80
CA ARG A 282 -3.15 -19.56 -2.84
C ARG A 282 -4.38 -19.35 -1.97
N ALA A 283 -4.59 -18.13 -1.46
CA ALA A 283 -5.74 -17.81 -0.62
C ALA A 283 -7.09 -17.96 -1.36
N HIS A 284 -7.09 -17.79 -2.68
CA HIS A 284 -8.29 -17.91 -3.53
C HIS A 284 -8.38 -19.23 -4.29
N GLY A 285 -7.45 -20.16 -4.08
CA GLY A 285 -7.44 -21.47 -4.76
C GLY A 285 -7.20 -21.41 -6.27
N ILE A 286 -6.53 -20.36 -6.77
CA ILE A 286 -6.22 -20.14 -8.19
C ILE A 286 -4.70 -20.19 -8.43
N ARG A 287 -4.27 -20.25 -9.70
CA ARG A 287 -2.84 -20.27 -10.06
C ARG A 287 -2.32 -18.85 -10.24
N GLU A 288 -1.00 -18.69 -10.14
CA GLU A 288 -0.30 -17.44 -10.45
C GLU A 288 -0.63 -16.94 -11.87
N ALA A 289 -0.68 -17.84 -12.86
CA ALA A 289 -1.04 -17.52 -14.24
C ALA A 289 -2.49 -16.99 -14.39
N ASP A 290 -3.42 -17.45 -13.55
CA ASP A 290 -4.81 -16.99 -13.58
C ASP A 290 -4.91 -15.54 -13.07
N VAL A 291 -4.03 -15.14 -12.15
CA VAL A 291 -3.93 -13.75 -11.70
C VAL A 291 -3.27 -12.88 -12.78
N LEU A 292 -2.13 -13.31 -13.33
CA LEU A 292 -1.38 -12.54 -14.33
C LEU A 292 -2.14 -12.32 -15.64
N SER A 293 -2.96 -13.30 -16.04
CA SER A 293 -3.86 -13.18 -17.20
C SER A 293 -5.08 -12.29 -16.96
N GLY A 294 -5.33 -11.87 -15.71
CA GLY A 294 -6.50 -11.09 -15.33
C GLY A 294 -7.77 -11.92 -15.10
N ALA A 295 -7.71 -13.25 -15.22
CA ALA A 295 -8.85 -14.13 -14.96
C ALA A 295 -9.34 -14.07 -13.49
N ALA A 296 -8.50 -13.58 -12.57
CA ALA A 296 -8.87 -13.31 -11.19
C ALA A 296 -9.89 -12.16 -11.01
N GLY A 297 -10.19 -11.37 -12.05
CA GLY A 297 -11.20 -10.31 -11.99
C GLY A 297 -10.82 -9.11 -11.11
N VAL A 298 -9.55 -8.99 -10.73
CA VAL A 298 -8.99 -7.86 -9.98
C VAL A 298 -7.77 -7.30 -10.71
N PRO A 299 -7.42 -6.02 -10.52
CA PRO A 299 -6.17 -5.46 -11.02
C PRO A 299 -4.98 -6.29 -10.52
N VAL A 300 -4.03 -6.59 -11.41
CA VAL A 300 -2.95 -7.56 -11.15
C VAL A 300 -1.96 -7.03 -10.11
N GLY A 301 -1.71 -5.71 -10.11
CA GLY A 301 -0.85 -5.08 -9.13
C GLY A 301 -1.53 -4.99 -7.76
N SER A 302 -2.72 -4.40 -7.68
CA SER A 302 -3.40 -4.18 -6.41
C SER A 302 -3.96 -5.45 -5.79
N LEU A 303 -4.29 -6.46 -6.61
CA LEU A 303 -4.97 -7.70 -6.21
C LEU A 303 -6.32 -7.46 -5.54
N ARG A 304 -6.91 -6.28 -5.73
CA ARG A 304 -8.12 -5.83 -5.02
C ARG A 304 -8.99 -4.99 -5.94
N ALA A 305 -10.28 -5.32 -6.02
CA ALA A 305 -11.24 -4.49 -6.74
C ALA A 305 -11.28 -3.07 -6.15
N GLY A 306 -11.45 -2.05 -7.00
CA GLY A 306 -11.52 -0.66 -6.55
C GLY A 306 -10.16 -0.05 -6.15
N LYS A 307 -9.04 -0.75 -6.36
CA LYS A 307 -7.70 -0.35 -5.93
C LYS A 307 -6.68 -0.47 -7.07
N VAL A 308 -5.64 0.36 -7.06
CA VAL A 308 -4.55 0.38 -8.04
C VAL A 308 -3.19 0.41 -7.32
N LEU A 309 -2.27 -0.47 -7.74
CA LEU A 309 -0.87 -0.44 -7.31
C LEU A 309 -0.01 0.19 -8.40
N ALA A 310 0.58 1.34 -8.07
CA ALA A 310 1.60 1.98 -8.87
C ALA A 310 3.00 1.60 -8.38
N VAL A 311 3.93 1.34 -9.29
CA VAL A 311 5.33 0.99 -8.98
C VAL A 311 6.24 2.03 -9.63
N GLN A 312 6.89 2.83 -8.79
CA GLN A 312 7.77 3.91 -9.23
C GLN A 312 9.21 3.43 -9.44
N MET A 313 9.77 3.77 -10.59
CA MET A 313 11.09 3.41 -11.07
C MET A 313 11.94 4.67 -11.28
N ALA A 314 13.26 4.54 -11.17
CA ALA A 314 14.24 5.60 -11.36
C ALA A 314 15.58 5.03 -11.87
N LYS A 315 16.45 5.89 -12.41
CA LYS A 315 17.83 5.51 -12.76
C LYS A 315 18.67 5.18 -11.52
N ASN A 316 19.69 4.35 -11.68
CA ASN A 316 20.74 4.21 -10.66
C ASN A 316 21.53 5.53 -10.54
N LYS A 317 22.08 5.80 -9.35
CA LYS A 317 22.86 7.02 -9.09
C LYS A 317 24.06 7.15 -10.02
N ASP A 318 24.75 6.04 -10.28
CA ASP A 318 26.00 6.00 -11.03
C ASP A 318 25.81 6.00 -12.56
N THR A 319 24.56 5.94 -13.04
CA THR A 319 24.24 6.07 -14.46
C THR A 319 24.34 7.55 -14.84
N ASP A 320 25.23 7.91 -15.76
CA ASP A 320 25.42 9.29 -16.22
C ASP A 320 24.12 9.83 -16.85
N GLU A 321 23.62 10.94 -16.32
CA GLU A 321 22.45 11.66 -16.84
C GLU A 321 22.63 12.18 -18.27
N HIS A 322 23.86 12.41 -18.72
CA HIS A 322 24.13 12.87 -20.08
C HIS A 322 24.05 11.73 -21.11
N ASP A 323 24.19 10.47 -20.66
CA ASP A 323 23.93 9.29 -21.47
C ASP A 323 22.44 8.89 -21.37
N VAL A 324 21.61 9.60 -22.13
CA VAL A 324 20.16 9.39 -22.18
C VAL A 324 19.81 7.94 -22.56
N ALA A 325 20.63 7.28 -23.37
CA ALA A 325 20.40 5.89 -23.76
C ALA A 325 20.64 4.93 -22.57
N ALA A 326 21.72 5.12 -21.81
CA ALA A 326 21.97 4.36 -20.59
C ALA A 326 20.87 4.60 -19.53
N VAL A 327 20.42 5.85 -19.38
CA VAL A 327 19.29 6.20 -18.52
C VAL A 327 18.02 5.47 -18.96
N ALA A 328 17.70 5.46 -20.26
CA ALA A 328 16.54 4.73 -20.77
C ALA A 328 16.65 3.22 -20.49
N GLN A 329 17.85 2.64 -20.60
CA GLN A 329 18.08 1.22 -20.29
C GLN A 329 17.85 0.88 -18.80
N ASP A 330 18.16 1.79 -17.88
CA ASP A 330 17.82 1.60 -16.47
C ASP A 330 16.29 1.47 -16.28
N TYR A 331 15.51 2.37 -16.89
CA TYR A 331 14.05 2.27 -16.80
C TYR A 331 13.51 1.01 -17.48
N VAL A 332 14.00 0.68 -18.68
CA VAL A 332 13.63 -0.54 -19.42
C VAL A 332 13.95 -1.80 -18.60
N TYR A 333 15.09 -1.85 -17.92
CA TYR A 333 15.43 -2.96 -17.02
C TYR A 333 14.38 -3.11 -15.91
N CYS A 334 13.99 -2.00 -15.29
CA CYS A 334 12.95 -2.00 -14.26
C CYS A 334 11.60 -2.48 -14.81
N VAL A 335 11.18 -2.00 -16.00
CA VAL A 335 9.95 -2.43 -16.67
C VAL A 335 9.93 -3.95 -16.82
N ARG A 336 11.00 -4.55 -17.34
CA ARG A 336 11.12 -6.01 -17.53
C ARG A 336 10.90 -6.82 -16.24
N ARG A 337 11.24 -6.26 -15.08
CA ARG A 337 11.08 -6.94 -13.78
C ARG A 337 9.74 -6.67 -13.13
N LEU A 338 9.23 -5.45 -13.28
CA LEU A 338 8.15 -4.92 -12.43
C LEU A 338 6.79 -4.90 -13.13
N ALA A 339 6.77 -4.79 -14.47
CA ALA A 339 5.54 -4.80 -15.26
C ALA A 339 4.58 -5.96 -14.95
N PRO A 340 5.03 -7.19 -14.67
CA PRO A 340 4.12 -8.30 -14.37
C PRO A 340 3.28 -8.08 -13.10
N TYR A 341 3.72 -7.20 -12.20
CA TYR A 341 3.14 -7.02 -10.86
C TYR A 341 2.65 -5.60 -10.58
N ALA A 342 2.56 -4.76 -11.60
CA ALA A 342 2.11 -3.38 -11.49
C ALA A 342 0.82 -3.16 -12.29
N ASP A 343 -0.10 -2.35 -11.77
CA ASP A 343 -1.22 -1.81 -12.56
C ASP A 343 -0.75 -0.58 -13.35
N VAL A 344 0.13 0.21 -12.72
CA VAL A 344 0.74 1.41 -13.26
C VAL A 344 2.24 1.41 -12.97
N LEU A 345 3.06 1.68 -13.98
CA LEU A 345 4.49 1.97 -13.84
C LEU A 345 4.68 3.49 -13.83
N VAL A 346 5.52 3.99 -12.92
CA VAL A 346 5.78 5.43 -12.79
C VAL A 346 7.26 5.73 -13.03
N VAL A 347 7.56 6.54 -14.04
CA VAL A 347 8.90 7.04 -14.35
C VAL A 347 9.20 8.26 -13.49
N ASN A 348 10.18 8.18 -12.59
CA ASN A 348 10.56 9.31 -11.73
C ASN A 348 11.79 10.07 -12.27
N VAL A 349 11.53 11.23 -12.86
CA VAL A 349 12.54 12.19 -13.32
C VAL A 349 12.59 13.46 -12.45
N SER A 350 12.07 13.40 -11.22
CA SER A 350 11.78 14.61 -10.43
C SER A 350 12.42 14.67 -9.04
N SER A 351 13.12 13.62 -8.61
CA SER A 351 13.85 13.64 -7.33
C SER A 351 14.95 14.71 -7.34
N PRO A 352 14.98 15.65 -6.38
CA PRO A 352 16.06 16.63 -6.25
C PRO A 352 17.35 16.04 -5.64
N ASN A 353 17.32 14.77 -5.24
CA ASN A 353 18.33 14.15 -4.40
C ASN A 353 19.31 13.27 -5.19
N THR A 354 19.11 13.18 -6.51
CA THR A 354 19.95 12.47 -7.46
C THR A 354 20.46 13.52 -8.46
N PRO A 355 21.78 13.74 -8.56
CA PRO A 355 22.34 14.70 -9.51
C PRO A 355 21.83 14.49 -10.94
N GLY A 356 21.60 15.59 -11.66
CA GLY A 356 21.17 15.61 -13.06
C GLY A 356 19.77 15.06 -13.37
N LEU A 357 19.11 14.39 -12.43
CA LEU A 357 17.85 13.67 -12.70
C LEU A 357 16.72 14.59 -13.16
N ARG A 358 16.68 15.84 -12.68
CA ARG A 358 15.65 16.82 -13.09
C ARG A 358 15.91 17.43 -14.46
N ASP A 359 17.15 17.42 -14.92
CA ASP A 359 17.54 17.95 -16.22
C ASP A 359 16.99 17.06 -17.35
N LEU A 360 16.75 15.78 -17.04
CA LEU A 360 16.04 14.82 -17.90
C LEU A 360 14.57 15.18 -18.17
N GLN A 361 14.02 16.23 -17.54
CA GLN A 361 12.68 16.75 -17.86
C GLN A 361 12.68 17.66 -19.10
N ALA A 362 13.84 17.96 -19.69
CA ALA A 362 13.90 18.61 -20.99
C ALA A 362 13.24 17.73 -22.07
N VAL A 363 12.63 18.36 -23.08
CA VAL A 363 11.73 17.69 -24.05
C VAL A 363 12.36 16.46 -24.69
N ALA A 364 13.55 16.62 -25.29
CA ALA A 364 14.22 15.55 -26.02
C ALA A 364 14.61 14.35 -25.15
N PRO A 365 15.36 14.48 -24.03
CA PRO A 365 15.69 13.34 -23.19
C PRO A 365 14.44 12.70 -22.56
N LEU A 366 13.48 13.51 -22.14
CA LEU A 366 12.24 13.02 -21.55
C LEU A 366 11.47 12.16 -22.55
N THR A 367 11.30 12.64 -23.78
CA THR A 367 10.60 11.92 -24.84
C THR A 367 11.28 10.58 -25.12
N HIS A 368 12.62 10.56 -25.25
CA HIS A 368 13.37 9.33 -25.49
C HIS A 368 13.16 8.29 -24.38
N ILE A 369 13.30 8.69 -23.12
CA ILE A 369 13.13 7.81 -21.96
C ILE A 369 11.70 7.27 -21.90
N LEU A 370 10.71 8.15 -22.05
CA LEU A 370 9.30 7.77 -21.94
C LEU A 370 8.88 6.83 -23.08
N SER A 371 9.31 7.08 -24.32
CA SER A 371 9.02 6.19 -25.45
C SER A 371 9.61 4.81 -25.24
N ALA A 372 10.88 4.71 -24.79
CA ALA A 372 11.50 3.43 -24.49
C ALA A 372 10.75 2.63 -23.40
N VAL A 373 10.26 3.32 -22.36
CA VAL A 373 9.46 2.70 -21.30
C VAL A 373 8.10 2.22 -21.80
N VAL A 374 7.40 3.04 -22.59
CA VAL A 374 6.09 2.69 -23.16
C VAL A 374 6.21 1.51 -24.11
N ASP A 375 7.22 1.51 -24.98
CA ASP A 375 7.48 0.43 -25.91
C ASP A 375 7.79 -0.88 -25.17
N GLU A 376 8.69 -0.85 -24.19
CA GLU A 376 8.99 -2.03 -23.38
C GLU A 376 7.75 -2.52 -22.60
N ALA A 377 6.96 -1.62 -22.01
CA ALA A 377 5.75 -1.99 -21.28
C ALA A 377 4.73 -2.71 -22.18
N ARG A 378 4.59 -2.28 -23.45
CA ARG A 378 3.72 -2.94 -24.44
C ARG A 378 4.17 -4.36 -24.77
N THR A 379 5.48 -4.64 -24.78
CA THR A 379 5.98 -6.01 -25.02
C THR A 379 5.60 -7.03 -23.94
N THR A 380 5.18 -6.55 -22.77
CA THR A 380 4.79 -7.42 -21.63
C THR A 380 3.37 -7.96 -21.74
N ALA A 381 2.60 -7.52 -22.73
CA ALA A 381 1.26 -8.02 -23.00
C ALA A 381 1.28 -9.14 -24.05
N ALA A 382 0.43 -10.16 -23.87
CA ALA A 382 0.21 -11.16 -24.90
C ALA A 382 -0.43 -10.53 -26.16
N PRO A 383 -0.09 -11.00 -27.37
CA PRO A 383 -0.82 -10.63 -28.57
C PRO A 383 -2.31 -10.91 -28.39
N ALA A 384 -3.16 -9.95 -28.77
CA ALA A 384 -4.61 -10.04 -28.59
C ALA A 384 -5.16 -11.34 -29.20
N GLY A 385 -5.83 -12.16 -28.38
CA GLY A 385 -6.61 -13.31 -28.85
C GLY A 385 -6.01 -14.71 -28.71
N SER A 386 -4.90 -14.94 -28.00
CA SER A 386 -4.39 -16.33 -27.83
C SER A 386 -4.04 -16.73 -26.39
N ALA A 387 -5.01 -17.34 -25.71
CA ALA A 387 -4.75 -18.11 -24.48
C ALA A 387 -3.67 -19.21 -24.68
N ALA A 388 -3.54 -19.71 -25.91
CA ALA A 388 -2.51 -20.67 -26.31
C ALA A 388 -1.09 -20.06 -26.34
N ALA A 389 -0.91 -18.83 -26.80
CA ALA A 389 0.42 -18.19 -26.79
C ALA A 389 0.87 -17.82 -25.39
N HIS A 390 -0.07 -17.53 -24.48
CA HIS A 390 0.21 -17.30 -23.07
C HIS A 390 0.82 -18.55 -22.40
N THR A 391 0.31 -19.74 -22.75
CA THR A 391 0.82 -21.01 -22.22
C THR A 391 2.19 -21.36 -22.82
N ALA A 392 2.37 -21.17 -24.13
CA ALA A 392 3.64 -21.43 -24.82
C ALA A 392 4.77 -20.44 -24.43
N ALA A 393 4.45 -19.17 -24.14
CA ALA A 393 5.43 -18.18 -23.68
C ALA A 393 5.97 -18.49 -22.27
N ILE A 394 5.09 -18.99 -21.39
CA ILE A 394 5.48 -19.49 -20.06
C ILE A 394 6.42 -20.69 -20.18
N GLU A 395 6.21 -21.58 -21.17
CA GLU A 395 7.05 -22.76 -21.43
C GLU A 395 8.40 -22.41 -22.09
N SER A 396 8.48 -21.34 -22.89
CA SER A 396 9.69 -20.90 -23.59
C SER A 396 10.61 -19.97 -22.78
N GLY A 397 10.25 -19.63 -21.54
CA GLY A 397 11.07 -18.81 -20.64
C GLY A 397 10.77 -17.30 -20.68
N LEU A 398 9.82 -16.83 -21.51
CA LEU A 398 9.19 -15.51 -21.33
C LEU A 398 8.17 -15.61 -20.18
N GLN A 399 8.66 -15.48 -18.94
CA GLN A 399 7.93 -15.95 -17.76
C GLN A 399 6.56 -15.32 -17.48
N THR A 400 6.17 -14.19 -18.06
CA THR A 400 4.91 -13.50 -17.67
C THR A 400 4.39 -12.56 -18.76
N LEU A 401 3.63 -13.06 -19.73
CA LEU A 401 2.75 -12.18 -20.49
C LEU A 401 1.55 -11.83 -19.60
N ARG A 402 1.09 -10.58 -19.63
CA ARG A 402 -0.22 -10.18 -19.09
C ARG A 402 -1.24 -10.14 -20.22
N ALA A 403 -2.55 -10.16 -19.91
CA ALA A 403 -3.55 -9.91 -20.96
C ALA A 403 -3.48 -8.47 -21.50
N TRP A 404 -3.05 -7.53 -20.66
CA TRP A 404 -2.93 -6.10 -20.97
C TRP A 404 -1.64 -5.54 -20.37
N PRO A 405 -0.96 -4.60 -21.04
CA PRO A 405 0.24 -3.98 -20.51
C PRO A 405 -0.12 -3.11 -19.29
N PRO A 406 0.80 -2.89 -18.34
CA PRO A 406 0.59 -1.89 -17.30
C PRO A 406 0.54 -0.49 -17.94
N ARG A 407 -0.21 0.41 -17.31
CA ARG A 407 -0.22 1.83 -17.70
C ARG A 407 1.10 2.49 -17.33
N VAL A 408 1.52 3.49 -18.08
CA VAL A 408 2.76 4.24 -17.81
C VAL A 408 2.40 5.67 -17.41
N MET A 409 3.02 6.15 -16.35
CA MET A 409 2.97 7.55 -15.92
C MET A 409 4.37 8.12 -15.74
N VAL A 410 4.49 9.44 -15.78
CA VAL A 410 5.72 10.16 -15.37
C VAL A 410 5.44 11.02 -14.15
N LYS A 411 6.39 11.11 -13.21
CA LYS A 411 6.31 12.01 -12.05
C LYS A 411 7.27 13.18 -12.20
N VAL A 412 6.71 14.38 -12.19
CA VAL A 412 7.43 15.63 -12.49
C VAL A 412 7.63 16.50 -11.25
N SER A 413 8.67 17.33 -11.27
CA SER A 413 9.01 18.15 -10.12
C SER A 413 8.16 19.43 -10.09
N PRO A 414 7.90 19.98 -8.89
CA PRO A 414 7.13 21.20 -8.74
C PRO A 414 7.96 22.46 -9.07
N ASP A 415 9.27 22.30 -9.31
CA ASP A 415 10.19 23.42 -9.47
C ASP A 415 10.44 23.80 -10.94
N GLU A 416 10.05 22.94 -11.89
CA GLU A 416 10.03 23.22 -13.33
C GLU A 416 8.63 23.73 -13.71
N ASP A 417 8.34 24.95 -13.25
CA ASP A 417 7.02 25.59 -13.32
C ASP A 417 6.95 26.78 -14.30
N ALA A 418 8.00 27.06 -15.07
CA ALA A 418 7.89 28.02 -16.17
C ALA A 418 7.00 27.46 -17.29
N ASP A 419 6.23 28.32 -17.98
CA ASP A 419 5.29 27.87 -19.02
C ASP A 419 5.98 27.02 -20.10
N ALA A 420 7.14 27.44 -20.60
CA ALA A 420 7.89 26.68 -21.59
C ALA A 420 8.35 25.30 -21.09
N GLN A 421 8.65 25.16 -19.79
CA GLN A 421 9.01 23.86 -19.21
C GLN A 421 7.81 22.94 -19.11
N ILE A 422 6.66 23.46 -18.65
CA ILE A 422 5.41 22.70 -18.59
C ILE A 422 4.99 22.26 -19.99
N ASP A 423 5.02 23.16 -20.97
CA ASP A 423 4.65 22.89 -22.35
C ASP A 423 5.53 21.78 -22.94
N GLY A 424 6.85 21.87 -22.73
CA GLY A 424 7.79 20.84 -23.19
C GLY A 424 7.60 19.47 -22.52
N ILE A 425 7.26 19.45 -21.22
CA ILE A 425 6.93 18.20 -20.51
C ILE A 425 5.63 17.59 -21.06
N VAL A 426 4.61 18.42 -21.29
CA VAL A 426 3.33 17.99 -21.87
C VAL A 426 3.51 17.44 -23.28
N GLU A 427 4.32 18.10 -24.10
CA GLU A 427 4.71 17.62 -25.41
C GLU A 427 5.35 16.22 -25.32
N ALA A 428 6.36 16.05 -24.46
CA ALA A 428 7.03 14.76 -24.27
C ALA A 428 6.07 13.66 -23.79
N VAL A 429 5.14 13.96 -22.87
CA VAL A 429 4.13 13.01 -22.38
C VAL A 429 3.19 12.56 -23.50
N VAL A 430 2.77 13.47 -24.37
CA VAL A 430 1.89 13.13 -25.49
C VAL A 430 2.65 12.42 -26.59
N ALA A 431 3.83 12.90 -26.98
CA ALA A 431 4.63 12.30 -28.04
C ALA A 431 5.06 10.85 -27.73
N SER A 432 5.38 10.56 -26.47
CA SER A 432 5.84 9.22 -26.03
C SER A 432 4.71 8.20 -25.84
N GLY A 433 3.45 8.62 -25.88
CA GLY A 433 2.32 7.70 -25.65
C GLY A 433 2.08 7.33 -24.18
N VAL A 434 2.68 8.04 -23.23
CA VAL A 434 2.44 7.88 -21.79
C VAL A 434 0.96 8.09 -21.46
N ASP A 435 0.40 7.30 -20.54
CA ASP A 435 -1.03 7.34 -20.21
C ASP A 435 -1.38 8.46 -19.22
N GLY A 436 -0.42 8.91 -18.41
CA GLY A 436 -0.67 9.96 -17.43
C GLY A 436 0.55 10.59 -16.78
N ILE A 437 0.30 11.56 -15.90
CA ILE A 437 1.32 12.33 -15.21
C ILE A 437 0.98 12.45 -13.72
N ILE A 438 2.01 12.40 -12.88
CA ILE A 438 1.93 12.75 -11.48
C ILE A 438 2.57 14.12 -11.31
N VAL A 439 1.74 15.12 -11.04
CA VAL A 439 2.18 16.50 -10.84
C VAL A 439 2.55 16.69 -9.38
N GLY A 440 3.84 16.95 -9.17
CA GLY A 440 4.40 17.23 -7.87
C GLY A 440 5.36 16.15 -7.37
N ASN A 441 6.41 16.64 -6.73
CA ASN A 441 7.37 15.92 -5.92
C ASN A 441 7.80 16.90 -4.82
N THR A 442 8.91 16.66 -4.12
CA THR A 442 9.46 17.60 -3.15
C THR A 442 10.07 18.83 -3.84
N THR A 443 10.09 19.99 -3.18
CA THR A 443 10.68 21.24 -3.71
C THR A 443 12.05 21.55 -3.11
N LYS A 444 12.97 22.11 -3.92
CA LYS A 444 14.22 22.70 -3.42
C LYS A 444 14.03 24.13 -2.91
N ARG A 445 12.92 24.78 -3.30
CA ARG A 445 12.57 26.14 -2.86
C ARG A 445 12.33 26.16 -1.35
N ARG A 446 12.63 27.29 -0.71
CA ARG A 446 12.50 27.49 0.75
C ARG A 446 11.72 28.76 1.11
N ASP A 447 11.58 29.67 0.14
CA ASP A 447 10.73 30.84 0.21
C ASP A 447 9.27 30.45 0.45
N GLY A 448 8.58 31.20 1.33
CA GLY A 448 7.15 31.02 1.60
C GLY A 448 6.76 29.69 2.26
N LEU A 449 7.72 28.89 2.75
CA LEU A 449 7.42 27.63 3.45
C LEU A 449 7.06 27.83 4.93
N VAL A 450 7.54 28.92 5.52
CA VAL A 450 7.31 29.29 6.92
C VAL A 450 6.47 30.56 6.92
N PRO A 451 5.28 30.57 7.57
CA PRO A 451 4.50 31.79 7.71
C PRO A 451 5.29 32.88 8.44
N ASP A 452 5.18 34.14 8.00
CA ASP A 452 6.00 35.27 8.51
C ASP A 452 5.98 35.44 10.04
N LYS A 453 4.86 35.08 10.67
CA LYS A 453 4.67 35.22 12.13
C LYS A 453 5.15 34.00 12.93
N LEU A 454 5.55 32.91 12.27
CA LEU A 454 5.98 31.68 12.92
C LEU A 454 7.50 31.67 13.08
N ARG A 455 7.97 31.74 14.32
CA ARG A 455 9.40 31.56 14.63
C ARG A 455 9.72 30.08 14.81
N LEU A 456 10.61 29.56 13.98
CA LEU A 456 11.13 28.21 14.12
C LEU A 456 12.11 28.11 15.29
N ARG A 457 12.21 26.93 15.88
CA ARG A 457 13.29 26.60 16.82
C ARG A 457 14.60 26.46 16.03
N ARG A 458 15.74 26.74 16.66
CA ARG A 458 17.07 26.66 16.01
C ARG A 458 17.33 25.36 15.26
N HIS A 459 16.94 24.22 15.83
CA HIS A 459 17.12 22.92 15.17
C HIS A 459 16.14 22.70 14.00
N GLU A 460 14.92 23.27 14.06
CA GLU A 460 13.94 23.20 12.97
C GLU A 460 14.37 24.08 11.80
N GLU A 461 14.96 25.24 12.10
CA GLU A 461 15.57 26.12 11.12
C GLU A 461 16.76 25.43 10.43
N ALA A 462 17.67 24.82 11.21
CA ALA A 462 18.76 24.01 10.65
C ALA A 462 18.21 22.89 9.74
N ASN A 463 17.22 22.13 10.22
CA ASN A 463 16.57 21.06 9.44
C ASN A 463 15.90 21.56 8.15
N LEU A 464 15.31 22.75 8.16
CA LEU A 464 14.69 23.35 6.97
C LEU A 464 15.74 23.71 5.92
N HIS A 465 16.91 24.16 6.35
CA HIS A 465 18.03 24.56 5.47
C HIS A 465 18.92 23.39 5.05
N GLU A 466 18.67 22.17 5.54
CA GLU A 466 19.33 20.97 5.05
C GLU A 466 19.15 20.79 3.54
N THR A 467 20.19 20.27 2.89
CA THR A 467 20.13 19.90 1.48
C THR A 467 19.06 18.84 1.23
N GLY A 468 18.32 18.99 0.14
CA GLY A 468 17.33 18.03 -0.33
C GLY A 468 15.98 18.66 -0.65
N GLY A 469 14.98 17.82 -0.83
CA GLY A 469 13.61 18.24 -1.13
C GLY A 469 12.77 18.44 0.13
N PHE A 470 12.06 19.56 0.21
CA PHE A 470 11.01 19.82 1.19
C PHE A 470 9.68 19.19 0.75
N SER A 471 8.93 18.66 1.71
CA SER A 471 7.54 18.23 1.56
C SER A 471 6.73 18.64 2.79
N GLY A 472 5.48 19.06 2.58
CA GLY A 472 4.61 19.44 3.68
C GLY A 472 3.45 20.32 3.23
N PRO A 473 2.57 20.70 4.17
CA PRO A 473 1.36 21.48 3.89
C PRO A 473 1.64 22.79 3.15
N ALA A 474 2.79 23.42 3.41
CA ALA A 474 3.18 24.67 2.77
C ALA A 474 3.34 24.59 1.24
N MET A 475 3.43 23.37 0.67
CA MET A 475 3.47 23.19 -0.78
C MET A 475 2.09 23.19 -1.45
N TYR A 476 1.01 23.14 -0.67
CA TYR A 476 -0.32 22.85 -1.19
C TYR A 476 -0.78 23.85 -2.26
N ASP A 477 -0.67 25.16 -2.00
CA ASP A 477 -1.18 26.17 -2.94
C ASP A 477 -0.40 26.17 -4.26
N ARG A 478 0.93 25.97 -4.21
CA ARG A 478 1.75 25.81 -5.42
C ARG A 478 1.36 24.54 -6.18
N THR A 479 1.12 23.45 -5.46
CA THR A 479 0.68 22.17 -6.07
C THR A 479 -0.66 22.34 -6.77
N LEU A 480 -1.62 23.02 -6.13
CA LEU A 480 -2.93 23.30 -6.72
C LEU A 480 -2.84 24.12 -8.00
N ALA A 481 -2.07 25.22 -7.97
CA ALA A 481 -1.85 26.05 -9.14
C ALA A 481 -1.17 25.29 -10.28
N LEU A 482 -0.16 24.47 -9.96
CA LEU A 482 0.56 23.67 -10.94
C LEU A 482 -0.32 22.59 -11.57
N VAL A 483 -1.15 21.91 -10.77
CA VAL A 483 -2.12 20.92 -11.26
C VAL A 483 -3.09 21.53 -12.26
N ALA A 484 -3.64 22.71 -11.96
CA ALA A 484 -4.54 23.41 -12.87
C ALA A 484 -3.86 23.73 -14.21
N ARG A 485 -2.61 24.21 -14.17
CA ARG A 485 -1.82 24.51 -15.38
C ARG A 485 -1.53 23.27 -16.21
N TYR A 486 -1.04 22.19 -15.60
CA TYR A 486 -0.81 20.92 -16.31
C TYR A 486 -2.11 20.38 -16.91
N ARG A 487 -3.23 20.45 -16.18
CA ARG A 487 -4.52 19.99 -16.71
C ARG A 487 -4.90 20.75 -17.97
N GLN A 488 -4.80 22.08 -17.93
CA GLN A 488 -5.11 22.93 -19.07
C GLN A 488 -4.25 22.56 -20.28
N ARG A 489 -2.93 22.53 -20.11
CA ARG A 489 -1.99 22.23 -21.21
C ARG A 489 -2.18 20.82 -21.78
N LEU A 490 -2.42 19.82 -20.95
CA LEU A 490 -2.71 18.45 -21.41
C LEU A 490 -4.02 18.38 -22.20
N ASP A 491 -5.07 19.06 -21.76
CA ASP A 491 -6.36 19.10 -22.48
C ASP A 491 -6.24 19.85 -23.83
N GLU A 492 -5.45 20.91 -23.89
CA GLU A 492 -5.15 21.65 -25.12
C GLU A 492 -4.35 20.78 -26.10
N GLN A 493 -3.27 20.14 -25.65
CA GLN A 493 -2.44 19.28 -26.49
C GLN A 493 -3.24 18.07 -27.02
N THR A 494 -4.02 17.41 -26.16
CA THR A 494 -4.85 16.26 -26.58
C THR A 494 -5.90 16.67 -27.63
N ARG A 495 -6.47 17.88 -27.50
CA ARG A 495 -7.41 18.41 -28.49
C ARG A 495 -6.73 18.75 -29.82
N SER A 496 -5.51 19.28 -29.75
CA SER A 496 -4.68 19.57 -30.93
C SER A 496 -4.37 18.28 -31.71
N GLU A 497 -3.91 17.23 -31.02
CA GLU A 497 -3.69 15.91 -31.61
C GLU A 497 -4.96 15.36 -32.26
N ALA A 498 -6.10 15.43 -31.56
CA ALA A 498 -7.38 14.96 -32.09
C ALA A 498 -7.82 15.72 -33.34
N ALA A 499 -7.61 17.05 -33.40
CA ALA A 499 -7.93 17.85 -34.57
C ALA A 499 -6.97 17.57 -35.75
N GLY A 500 -5.71 17.25 -35.46
CA GLY A 500 -4.70 16.89 -36.45
C GLY A 500 -4.74 15.44 -36.94
N GLY A 501 -5.67 14.61 -36.43
CA GLY A 501 -5.72 13.18 -36.73
C GLY A 501 -4.56 12.37 -36.12
N GLY A 502 -3.93 12.90 -35.07
CA GLY A 502 -2.84 12.26 -34.35
C GLY A 502 -3.29 10.99 -33.62
N PRO A 503 -2.37 10.05 -33.35
CA PRO A 503 -2.70 8.76 -32.75
C PRO A 503 -3.05 8.85 -31.26
N ASN A 504 -2.78 9.99 -30.60
CA ASN A 504 -2.86 10.11 -29.14
C ASN A 504 -3.95 11.10 -28.69
N THR A 505 -5.21 10.67 -28.82
CA THR A 505 -6.40 11.51 -28.59
C THR A 505 -7.07 11.28 -27.22
N GLU A 506 -6.57 10.32 -26.45
CA GLU A 506 -7.12 10.02 -25.13
C GLU A 506 -6.65 11.04 -24.09
N ARG A 507 -7.60 11.50 -23.27
CA ARG A 507 -7.32 12.44 -22.18
C ARG A 507 -6.39 11.81 -21.15
N LYS A 508 -5.21 12.40 -20.97
CA LYS A 508 -4.20 11.95 -19.99
C LYS A 508 -4.70 12.01 -18.55
N ILE A 509 -4.42 10.96 -17.78
CA ILE A 509 -4.71 10.88 -16.35
C ILE A 509 -3.72 11.74 -15.57
N LEU A 510 -4.20 12.46 -14.55
CA LEU A 510 -3.37 13.33 -13.72
C LEU A 510 -3.53 12.98 -12.25
N PHE A 511 -2.45 12.64 -11.55
CA PHE A 511 -2.45 12.55 -10.09
C PHE A 511 -1.74 13.76 -9.48
N ALA A 512 -2.27 14.28 -8.39
CA ALA A 512 -1.69 15.43 -7.68
C ALA A 512 -0.98 14.97 -6.41
N SER A 513 0.26 15.41 -6.19
CA SER A 513 1.07 15.02 -5.04
C SER A 513 1.78 16.22 -4.42
N GLY A 514 1.26 16.73 -3.30
CA GLY A 514 1.92 17.80 -2.56
C GLY A 514 1.00 18.48 -1.56
N GLY A 515 1.40 18.49 -0.28
CA GLY A 515 0.79 19.32 0.76
C GLY A 515 -0.65 19.00 1.19
N VAL A 516 -1.25 17.93 0.71
CA VAL A 516 -2.63 17.54 1.09
C VAL A 516 -2.67 17.04 2.54
N THR A 517 -3.61 17.58 3.32
CA THR A 517 -3.80 17.24 4.75
C THR A 517 -5.25 16.96 5.15
N ASN A 518 -6.22 17.41 4.34
CA ASN A 518 -7.65 17.38 4.63
C ASN A 518 -8.50 17.17 3.35
N GLY A 519 -9.79 16.93 3.53
CA GLY A 519 -10.75 16.63 2.46
C GLY A 519 -11.05 17.79 1.51
N ASP A 520 -11.08 19.04 2.00
CA ASP A 520 -11.26 20.22 1.15
C ASP A 520 -10.10 20.35 0.15
N GLN A 521 -8.87 20.20 0.64
CA GLN A 521 -7.67 20.23 -0.17
C GLN A 521 -7.67 19.14 -1.25
N ALA A 522 -8.07 17.92 -0.88
CA ALA A 522 -8.22 16.84 -1.85
C ALA A 522 -9.26 17.20 -2.93
N LEU A 523 -10.46 17.66 -2.53
CA LEU A 523 -11.51 18.05 -3.48
C LEU A 523 -11.09 19.18 -4.42
N ARG A 524 -10.36 20.18 -3.92
CA ARG A 524 -9.87 21.30 -4.73
C ARG A 524 -8.88 20.83 -5.79
N LEU A 525 -8.00 19.88 -5.49
CA LEU A 525 -7.11 19.26 -6.49
C LEU A 525 -7.89 18.48 -7.55
N LEU A 526 -8.91 17.72 -7.13
CA LEU A 526 -9.77 17.00 -8.08
C LEU A 526 -10.54 17.97 -9.00
N ASN A 527 -11.07 19.06 -8.43
CA ASN A 527 -11.74 20.11 -9.19
C ASN A 527 -10.78 20.87 -10.13
N ALA A 528 -9.50 20.99 -9.76
CA ALA A 528 -8.46 21.52 -10.64
C ALA A 528 -8.07 20.56 -11.79
N GLY A 529 -8.58 19.32 -11.77
CA GLY A 529 -8.47 18.37 -12.86
C GLY A 529 -7.63 17.12 -12.57
N ALA A 530 -7.20 16.92 -11.32
CA ALA A 530 -6.63 15.64 -10.91
C ALA A 530 -7.70 14.54 -10.83
N SER A 531 -7.32 13.32 -11.15
CA SER A 531 -8.11 12.11 -10.92
C SER A 531 -7.89 11.54 -9.52
N VAL A 532 -6.70 11.77 -8.93
CA VAL A 532 -6.32 11.27 -7.60
C VAL A 532 -5.51 12.32 -6.85
N ALA A 533 -5.82 12.52 -5.57
CA ALA A 533 -5.04 13.33 -4.65
C ALA A 533 -4.19 12.41 -3.75
N MET A 534 -2.86 12.59 -3.76
CA MET A 534 -1.92 11.72 -3.07
C MET A 534 -1.38 12.32 -1.78
N LEU A 535 -1.24 11.46 -0.77
CA LEU A 535 -0.79 11.78 0.58
C LEU A 535 0.60 11.19 0.85
N TYR A 536 1.42 11.96 1.57
CA TYR A 536 2.66 11.49 2.19
C TYR A 536 2.84 12.17 3.55
N THR A 537 3.24 13.44 3.54
CA THR A 537 3.61 14.17 4.78
C THR A 537 2.41 14.33 5.72
N GLY A 538 1.21 14.54 5.17
CA GLY A 538 -0.04 14.53 5.92
C GLY A 538 -0.27 13.20 6.66
N LEU A 539 0.09 12.07 6.06
CA LEU A 539 0.01 10.75 6.70
C LEU A 539 1.07 10.59 7.79
N VAL A 540 2.31 11.03 7.56
CA VAL A 540 3.40 10.95 8.53
C VAL A 540 3.08 11.72 9.82
N TYR A 541 2.51 12.93 9.70
CA TYR A 541 2.13 13.73 10.86
C TYR A 541 0.75 13.38 11.44
N GLY A 542 -0.20 13.01 10.59
CA GLY A 542 -1.59 12.74 10.98
C GLY A 542 -1.87 11.28 11.38
N GLY A 543 -0.91 10.38 11.16
CA GLY A 543 -0.99 8.96 11.49
C GLY A 543 -1.94 8.15 10.61
N ALA A 544 -2.13 6.87 10.99
CA ALA A 544 -2.85 5.86 10.20
C ALA A 544 -4.31 6.24 9.85
N GLY A 545 -4.92 7.11 10.65
CA GLY A 545 -6.28 7.62 10.44
C GLY A 545 -6.44 8.71 9.38
N THR A 546 -5.35 9.19 8.79
CA THR A 546 -5.40 10.36 7.90
C THR A 546 -6.25 10.13 6.65
N VAL A 547 -6.13 8.97 5.99
CA VAL A 547 -6.88 8.70 4.77
C VAL A 547 -8.38 8.62 5.05
N THR A 548 -8.79 7.89 6.09
CA THR A 548 -10.19 7.82 6.54
C THR A 548 -10.76 9.21 6.81
N ARG A 549 -10.05 10.04 7.59
CA ARG A 549 -10.47 11.40 7.91
C ARG A 549 -10.67 12.25 6.66
N VAL A 550 -9.70 12.23 5.74
CA VAL A 550 -9.79 12.98 4.47
C VAL A 550 -11.04 12.54 3.70
N LYS A 551 -11.31 11.24 3.59
CA LYS A 551 -12.53 10.74 2.92
C LYS A 551 -13.82 11.18 3.62
N GLU A 552 -13.88 11.13 4.95
CA GLU A 552 -15.05 11.58 5.71
C GLU A 552 -15.32 13.08 5.51
N GLU A 553 -14.29 13.91 5.56
CA GLU A 553 -14.39 15.34 5.28
C GLU A 553 -14.86 15.61 3.83
N MET A 554 -14.37 14.84 2.85
CA MET A 554 -14.85 14.92 1.47
C MET A 554 -16.33 14.55 1.34
N ARG A 555 -16.77 13.45 1.96
CA ARG A 555 -18.19 13.01 1.95
C ARG A 555 -19.09 14.10 2.53
N ALA A 556 -18.69 14.71 3.65
CA ALA A 556 -19.44 15.80 4.26
C ALA A 556 -19.58 17.01 3.32
N LEU A 557 -18.49 17.41 2.65
CA LEU A 557 -18.48 18.53 1.71
C LEU A 557 -19.29 18.27 0.43
N VAL A 558 -19.29 17.03 -0.06
CA VAL A 558 -20.12 16.64 -1.21
C VAL A 558 -21.60 16.63 -0.81
N GLY A 559 -21.95 16.00 0.31
CA GLY A 559 -23.32 15.95 0.81
C GLY A 559 -23.90 17.33 1.09
N SER A 560 -23.11 18.26 1.65
CA SER A 560 -23.57 19.65 1.87
C SER A 560 -23.87 20.39 0.58
N LYS A 561 -23.10 20.13 -0.50
CA LYS A 561 -23.33 20.76 -1.82
C LYS A 561 -24.56 20.21 -2.52
N GLU A 562 -24.86 18.93 -2.33
CA GLU A 562 -26.08 18.32 -2.86
C GLU A 562 -27.31 18.86 -2.13
N ALA A 563 -27.25 18.95 -0.79
CA ALA A 563 -28.32 19.54 0.01
C ALA A 563 -28.58 21.02 -0.30
N ALA A 564 -27.54 21.80 -0.61
CA ALA A 564 -27.69 23.21 -0.98
C ALA A 564 -28.24 23.44 -2.41
N LYS A 565 -28.29 22.40 -3.25
CA LYS A 565 -28.85 22.45 -4.61
C LYS A 565 -30.30 21.95 -4.70
N ALA A 566 -30.74 21.16 -3.71
CA ALA A 566 -32.11 20.69 -3.55
C ALA A 566 -32.94 21.77 -2.84
#